data_AF-A0A2H3JSK7-F1
#
_entry.id   AF-A0A2H3JSK7-F1
#
_cell.length_a   1.000
_cell.length_b   1.000
_cell.length_c   1.000
_cell.angle_alpha   90.00
_cell.angle_beta   90.00
_cell.angle_gamma   90.00
#
_symmetry.space_group_name_H-M   'P 1'
#
loop_
_entity.id
_entity.type
_entity.pdbx_description
1 polymer ?
#
loop_
_entity_poly.entity_id
_entity_poly.type
_entity_poly.pdbx_seq_one_letter_code
_entity_poly.pdbx_strand_id
1 'polypeptide(L)'
;MLEAKLSEAGILKRLLDAIKELVADANFECNEEGVILQAMDNSHVALVAVKLLATGFKKYRCDRPLPLGVNLGSFTKVLRCAKDDDACILKAADDADILSLTYEARNTDRIAEYEMKLMDIDADTLQIPDTDYDARVTMPSSEFSRIVRDLSQLGESVRIEVSKEGVRFISEGEAANGNILLKQTEGAGKRGSSSKRDEDEDDEDERESEDEDRDRKARAKKEKVKKEDGEDVDMNGDAEDGDEEGDGEFKSKGEDDDDDDDDEKPGKKRKKAPAKKSKPAKKAKKADDEDASADAVTIELNQHVNLTFSLKYLVNFAKSSSLSNVVQLMMSNDVPLLVSYDFGQGYIRYYLAPKIGDD
;
A
#
# COMPACT_ATOMS: atom_id res chain seq x y z
N MET A 1 17.13 -30.02 1.07
CA MET A 1 16.62 -29.66 -0.26
C MET A 1 15.50 -28.62 -0.10
N LEU A 2 15.33 -27.73 -1.08
CA LEU A 2 14.19 -26.82 -1.16
C LEU A 2 13.22 -27.27 -2.26
N GLU A 3 11.94 -27.36 -1.93
CA GLU A 3 10.84 -27.50 -2.88
C GLU A 3 9.68 -26.58 -2.45
N ALA A 4 9.46 -25.49 -3.21
CA ALA A 4 8.41 -24.51 -2.93
C ALA A 4 7.48 -24.36 -4.14
N LYS A 5 6.19 -24.72 -4.00
CA LYS A 5 5.16 -24.61 -5.04
C LYS A 5 4.20 -23.47 -4.72
N LEU A 6 4.23 -22.43 -5.54
CA LEU A 6 3.31 -21.30 -5.54
C LEU A 6 2.11 -21.59 -6.43
N SER A 7 0.92 -21.15 -5.98
CA SER A 7 -0.32 -21.25 -6.74
C SER A 7 -0.33 -20.39 -8.00
N GLU A 8 0.33 -19.24 -7.92
CA GLU A 8 0.30 -18.15 -8.90
C GLU A 8 1.69 -17.52 -8.96
N ALA A 9 2.32 -17.55 -10.14
CA ALA A 9 3.60 -16.92 -10.38
C ALA A 9 3.51 -15.37 -10.36
N GLY A 10 2.30 -14.82 -10.54
CA GLY A 10 2.03 -13.39 -10.53
C GLY A 10 2.52 -12.69 -9.26
N ILE A 11 2.41 -13.32 -8.09
CA ILE A 11 2.85 -12.73 -6.82
C ILE A 11 4.37 -12.54 -6.81
N LEU A 12 5.12 -13.58 -7.18
CA LEU A 12 6.57 -13.54 -7.20
C LEU A 12 7.09 -12.54 -8.25
N LYS A 13 6.41 -12.43 -9.40
CA LYS A 13 6.72 -11.41 -10.42
C LYS A 13 6.56 -9.99 -9.91
N ARG A 14 5.41 -9.68 -9.29
CA ARG A 14 5.13 -8.34 -8.73
C ARG A 14 6.14 -8.00 -7.63
N LEU A 15 6.48 -8.99 -6.80
CA LEU A 15 7.48 -8.85 -5.74
C LEU A 15 8.87 -8.55 -6.32
N LEU A 16 9.33 -9.30 -7.33
CA LEU A 16 10.60 -9.02 -7.99
C LEU A 16 10.61 -7.66 -8.69
N ASP A 17 9.54 -7.32 -9.39
CA ASP A 17 9.42 -6.05 -10.10
C ASP A 17 9.50 -4.85 -9.15
N ALA A 18 9.09 -5.01 -7.89
CA ALA A 18 9.20 -3.99 -6.86
C ALA A 18 10.61 -3.88 -6.23
N ILE A 19 11.37 -4.97 -6.14
CA ILE A 19 12.70 -4.97 -5.47
C ILE A 19 13.87 -4.80 -6.43
N LYS A 20 13.73 -5.18 -7.71
CA LYS A 20 14.84 -5.18 -8.70
C LYS A 20 15.50 -3.82 -8.96
N GLU A 21 14.81 -2.73 -8.62
CA GLU A 21 15.35 -1.37 -8.80
C GLU A 21 16.08 -0.85 -7.57
N LEU A 22 15.84 -1.45 -6.41
CA LEU A 22 16.52 -1.13 -5.17
C LEU A 22 17.81 -1.94 -5.04
N VAL A 23 17.75 -3.21 -5.45
CA VAL A 23 18.82 -4.19 -5.24
C VAL A 23 19.09 -4.94 -6.54
N ALA A 24 20.36 -5.10 -6.89
CA ALA A 24 20.78 -5.86 -8.07
C ALA A 24 20.84 -7.37 -7.78
N ASP A 25 21.45 -7.73 -6.64
CA ASP A 25 21.74 -9.09 -6.21
C ASP A 25 21.24 -9.26 -4.78
N ALA A 26 20.49 -10.33 -4.52
CA ALA A 26 19.90 -10.56 -3.20
C ALA A 26 19.93 -12.04 -2.84
N ASN A 27 19.99 -12.31 -1.55
CA ASN A 27 19.93 -13.66 -1.01
C ASN A 27 18.50 -13.98 -0.55
N PHE A 28 17.94 -15.07 -1.06
CA PHE A 28 16.68 -15.63 -0.57
C PHE A 28 16.99 -16.73 0.45
N GLU A 29 16.82 -16.41 1.72
CA GLU A 29 16.97 -17.34 2.82
C GLU A 29 15.70 -18.19 2.95
N CYS A 30 15.80 -19.46 2.58
CA CYS A 30 14.69 -20.40 2.74
C CYS A 30 14.87 -21.16 4.04
N ASN A 31 13.83 -21.19 4.88
CA ASN A 31 13.79 -21.91 6.16
C ASN A 31 12.42 -22.57 6.37
N GLU A 32 12.20 -23.29 7.47
CA GLU A 32 10.91 -23.94 7.73
C GLU A 32 9.72 -22.96 7.83
N GLU A 33 9.96 -21.71 8.25
CA GLU A 33 8.92 -20.69 8.34
C GLU A 33 8.52 -20.11 6.98
N GLY A 34 9.40 -20.21 5.98
CA GLY A 34 9.16 -19.73 4.63
C GLY A 34 10.40 -19.17 3.94
N VAL A 35 10.20 -18.19 3.06
CA VAL A 35 11.28 -17.54 2.30
C VAL A 35 11.42 -16.10 2.77
N ILE A 36 12.62 -15.76 3.22
CA ILE A 36 12.97 -14.43 3.71
C ILE A 36 14.01 -13.83 2.76
N LEU A 37 13.86 -12.56 2.43
CA LEU A 37 14.88 -11.80 1.72
C LEU A 37 15.10 -10.50 2.49
N GLN A 38 16.36 -10.22 2.78
CA GLN A 38 16.79 -8.94 3.33
C GLN A 38 17.93 -8.42 2.48
N ALA A 39 17.81 -7.16 2.06
CA ALA A 39 18.85 -6.52 1.27
C ALA A 39 18.84 -5.01 1.46
N MET A 40 20.03 -4.41 1.41
CA MET A 40 20.22 -2.96 1.40
C MET A 40 20.39 -2.45 -0.03
N ASP A 41 20.03 -1.19 -0.25
CA ASP A 41 20.37 -0.49 -1.48
C ASP A 41 21.87 -0.14 -1.54
N ASN A 42 22.36 0.23 -2.73
CA ASN A 42 23.77 0.59 -2.92
C ASN A 42 24.24 1.78 -2.07
N SER A 43 23.32 2.64 -1.59
CA SER A 43 23.66 3.77 -0.72
C SER A 43 23.54 3.45 0.78
N HIS A 44 23.10 2.24 1.15
CA HIS A 44 22.85 1.83 2.53
C HIS A 44 21.86 2.75 3.29
N VAL A 45 20.97 3.44 2.57
CA VAL A 45 19.95 4.35 3.13
C VAL A 45 18.59 3.65 3.22
N ALA A 46 18.34 2.67 2.36
CA ALA A 46 17.11 1.91 2.30
C ALA A 46 17.36 0.40 2.48
N LEU A 47 16.52 -0.24 3.29
CA LEU A 47 16.52 -1.69 3.48
C LEU A 47 15.18 -2.25 3.04
N VAL A 48 15.22 -3.34 2.28
CA VAL A 48 14.03 -4.13 1.94
C VAL A 48 14.05 -5.44 2.71
N ALA A 49 12.94 -5.73 3.39
CA ALA A 49 12.70 -6.98 4.08
C ALA A 49 11.41 -7.61 3.54
N VAL A 50 11.56 -8.76 2.91
CA VAL A 50 10.46 -9.55 2.36
C VAL A 50 10.34 -10.83 3.16
N LYS A 51 9.12 -11.20 3.55
CA LYS A 51 8.84 -12.51 4.13
C LYS A 51 7.66 -13.13 3.41
N LEU A 52 7.86 -14.31 2.83
CA LEU A 52 6.82 -15.19 2.30
C LEU A 52 6.65 -16.35 3.26
N LEU A 53 5.46 -16.49 3.83
CA LEU A 53 5.18 -17.54 4.81
C LEU A 53 5.03 -18.90 4.11
N ALA A 54 5.52 -19.97 4.74
CA ALA A 54 5.38 -21.34 4.25
C ALA A 54 3.91 -21.73 3.98
N THR A 55 2.97 -21.16 4.75
CA THR A 55 1.52 -21.35 4.58
C THR A 55 0.96 -20.75 3.29
N GLY A 56 1.65 -19.80 2.67
CA GLY A 56 1.27 -19.22 1.37
C GLY A 56 1.52 -20.17 0.19
N PHE A 57 2.36 -21.19 0.38
CA PHE A 57 2.71 -22.15 -0.67
C PHE A 57 1.75 -23.35 -0.64
N LYS A 58 1.40 -23.89 -1.82
CA LYS A 58 0.63 -25.14 -1.93
C LYS A 58 1.41 -26.34 -1.38
N LYS A 59 2.72 -26.32 -1.58
CA LYS A 59 3.66 -27.31 -1.07
C LYS A 59 4.93 -26.57 -0.75
N TYR A 60 5.38 -26.68 0.50
CA TYR A 60 6.64 -26.10 0.94
C TYR A 60 7.41 -27.15 1.71
N ARG A 61 8.65 -27.37 1.30
CA ARG A 61 9.58 -28.23 2.00
C ARG A 61 10.95 -27.58 1.97
N CYS A 62 11.50 -27.33 3.14
CA CYS A 62 12.85 -26.85 3.33
C CYS A 62 13.46 -27.69 4.44
N ASP A 63 14.40 -28.59 4.10
CA ASP A 63 14.99 -29.49 5.11
C ASP A 63 16.05 -28.79 5.97
N ARG A 64 16.69 -27.74 5.45
CA ARG A 64 17.76 -26.95 6.10
C ARG A 64 17.72 -25.52 5.60
N PRO A 65 18.11 -24.52 6.45
CA PRO A 65 18.30 -23.15 6.00
C PRO A 65 19.21 -23.10 4.77
N LEU A 66 18.68 -22.61 3.66
CA LEU A 66 19.38 -22.56 2.38
C LEU A 66 19.37 -21.12 1.85
N PRO A 67 20.53 -20.43 1.85
CA PRO A 67 20.67 -19.15 1.18
C PRO A 67 20.73 -19.36 -0.34
N LEU A 68 19.87 -18.69 -1.09
CA LEU A 68 19.87 -18.69 -2.55
C LEU A 68 20.24 -17.29 -3.06
N GLY A 69 21.51 -17.08 -3.37
CA GLY A 69 21.98 -15.84 -3.97
C GLY A 69 21.60 -15.79 -5.45
N VAL A 70 20.78 -14.80 -5.84
CA VAL A 70 20.33 -14.61 -7.22
C VAL A 70 20.55 -13.18 -7.68
N ASN A 71 20.86 -13.04 -8.96
CA ASN A 71 20.77 -11.77 -9.65
C ASN A 71 19.29 -11.47 -9.98
N LEU A 72 18.73 -10.44 -9.36
CA LEU A 72 17.31 -10.09 -9.48
C LEU A 72 16.92 -9.71 -10.92
N GLY A 73 17.87 -9.13 -11.67
CA GLY A 73 17.67 -8.80 -13.09
C GLY A 73 17.47 -10.04 -13.97
N SER A 74 18.32 -11.06 -13.78
CA SER A 74 18.21 -12.34 -14.49
C SER A 74 16.98 -13.13 -14.03
N PHE A 75 16.72 -13.14 -12.73
CA PHE A 75 15.57 -13.83 -12.15
C PHE A 75 14.24 -13.26 -12.67
N THR A 76 14.13 -11.93 -12.78
CA THR A 76 12.97 -11.25 -13.36
C THR A 76 12.76 -11.64 -14.83
N LYS A 77 13.83 -11.79 -15.62
CA LYS A 77 13.72 -12.23 -17.03
C LYS A 77 13.16 -13.65 -17.13
N VAL A 78 13.60 -14.56 -16.25
CA VAL A 78 13.11 -15.94 -16.21
C VAL A 78 11.65 -16.01 -15.77
N LEU A 79 11.24 -15.20 -14.79
CA LEU A 79 9.83 -15.13 -14.36
C LEU A 79 8.91 -14.53 -15.44
N ARG A 80 9.39 -13.60 -16.26
CA ARG A 80 8.59 -13.04 -17.37
C ARG A 80 8.17 -14.07 -18.42
N CYS A 81 8.83 -15.23 -18.48
CA CYS A 81 8.44 -16.32 -19.38
C CYS A 81 7.18 -17.07 -18.94
N ALA A 82 6.82 -17.00 -17.65
CA ALA A 82 5.59 -17.57 -17.12
C ALA A 82 4.40 -16.62 -17.37
N LYS A 83 3.16 -17.11 -17.33
CA LYS A 83 1.97 -16.27 -17.16
C LYS A 83 1.69 -16.02 -15.69
N ASP A 84 0.76 -15.13 -15.36
CA ASP A 84 0.51 -14.74 -13.97
C ASP A 84 -0.29 -15.80 -13.20
N ASP A 85 -1.12 -16.56 -13.92
CA ASP A 85 -1.98 -17.64 -13.44
C ASP A 85 -1.28 -19.01 -13.36
N ASP A 86 -0.08 -19.13 -13.95
CA ASP A 86 0.72 -20.35 -13.94
C ASP A 86 1.22 -20.67 -12.52
N ALA A 87 1.27 -21.96 -12.17
CA ALA A 87 1.87 -22.41 -10.94
C ALA A 87 3.40 -22.40 -11.09
N CYS A 88 4.11 -21.85 -10.11
CA CYS A 88 5.58 -21.79 -10.09
C CYS A 88 6.12 -22.76 -9.04
N ILE A 89 7.06 -23.61 -9.42
CA ILE A 89 7.74 -24.54 -8.54
C ILE A 89 9.22 -24.18 -8.53
N LEU A 90 9.74 -23.82 -7.35
CA LEU A 90 11.15 -23.58 -7.12
C LEU A 90 11.77 -24.83 -6.49
N LYS A 91 12.86 -25.32 -7.08
CA LYS A 91 13.63 -26.47 -6.60
C LYS A 91 15.11 -26.11 -6.52
N ALA A 92 15.69 -26.35 -5.35
CA ALA A 92 17.13 -26.23 -5.15
C ALA A 92 17.64 -27.44 -4.34
N ALA A 93 18.81 -27.95 -4.74
CA ALA A 93 19.50 -29.01 -4.01
C ALA A 93 20.14 -28.46 -2.72
N ASP A 94 20.80 -29.32 -1.93
CA ASP A 94 21.48 -28.89 -0.69
C ASP A 94 22.81 -28.15 -0.96
N ASP A 95 23.43 -28.43 -2.11
CA ASP A 95 24.64 -27.82 -2.67
C ASP A 95 24.28 -26.84 -3.80
N ALA A 96 23.29 -25.98 -3.55
CA ALA A 96 22.59 -25.23 -4.59
C ALA A 96 23.50 -24.28 -5.39
N ASP A 97 24.14 -24.80 -6.44
CA ASP A 97 24.75 -24.02 -7.52
C ASP A 97 23.71 -23.62 -8.58
N ILE A 98 22.59 -24.33 -8.63
CA ILE A 98 21.54 -24.18 -9.63
C ILE A 98 20.17 -24.17 -8.95
N LEU A 99 19.36 -23.17 -9.31
CA LEU A 99 17.94 -23.08 -8.99
C LEU A 99 17.13 -23.49 -10.23
N SER A 100 16.32 -24.55 -10.09
CA SER A 100 15.36 -24.97 -11.12
C SER A 100 13.99 -24.35 -10.85
N LEU A 101 13.44 -23.69 -11.87
CA LEU A 101 12.11 -23.11 -11.91
C LEU A 101 11.25 -23.89 -12.90
N THR A 102 10.21 -24.54 -12.39
CA THR A 102 9.22 -25.21 -13.22
C THR A 102 7.90 -24.43 -13.20
N TYR A 103 7.43 -24.00 -14.37
CA TYR A 103 6.12 -23.39 -14.54
C TYR A 103 5.13 -24.40 -15.12
N GLU A 104 4.00 -24.58 -14.44
CA GLU A 104 2.92 -25.46 -14.84
C GLU A 104 1.69 -24.61 -15.14
N ALA A 105 1.28 -24.60 -16.41
CA ALA A 105 0.12 -23.81 -16.83
C ALA A 105 -1.19 -24.46 -16.38
N ARG A 106 -2.14 -23.67 -15.88
CA ARG A 106 -3.44 -24.20 -15.37
C ARG A 106 -4.35 -24.75 -16.46
N ASN A 107 -4.30 -24.16 -17.64
CA ASN A 107 -5.26 -24.40 -18.73
C ASN A 107 -4.67 -25.19 -19.91
N THR A 108 -3.38 -25.51 -19.85
CA THR A 108 -2.65 -26.19 -20.92
C THR A 108 -1.67 -27.16 -20.29
N ASP A 109 -1.42 -28.30 -20.92
CA ASP A 109 -0.43 -29.29 -20.44
C ASP A 109 1.02 -28.85 -20.71
N ARG A 110 1.27 -27.54 -20.63
CA ARG A 110 2.58 -26.94 -20.86
C ARG A 110 3.33 -26.88 -19.54
N ILE A 111 4.45 -27.58 -19.50
CA ILE A 111 5.44 -27.49 -18.44
C ILE A 111 6.68 -26.81 -19.03
N ALA A 112 7.11 -25.71 -18.43
CA ALA A 112 8.33 -25.02 -18.82
C ALA A 112 9.33 -25.09 -17.68
N GLU A 113 10.52 -25.60 -17.94
CA GLU A 113 11.59 -25.72 -16.95
C GLU A 113 12.74 -24.79 -17.33
N TYR A 114 13.22 -24.03 -16.34
CA TYR A 114 14.31 -23.08 -16.48
C TYR A 114 15.29 -23.29 -15.35
N GLU A 115 16.57 -23.32 -15.69
CA GLU A 115 17.65 -23.44 -14.72
C GLU A 115 18.44 -22.14 -14.70
N MET A 116 18.76 -21.66 -13.50
CA MET A 116 19.62 -20.50 -13.32
C MET A 116 20.72 -20.80 -12.32
N LYS A 117 21.90 -20.25 -12.58
CA LYS A 117 23.03 -20.37 -11.66
C LYS A 117 22.83 -19.45 -10.47
N LEU A 118 23.12 -19.98 -9.30
CA LEU A 118 23.17 -19.24 -8.05
C LEU A 118 24.55 -18.60 -7.89
N MET A 119 24.60 -17.56 -7.06
CA MET A 119 25.82 -16.85 -6.72
C MET A 119 26.02 -16.92 -5.22
N ASP A 120 27.27 -17.01 -4.80
CA ASP A 120 27.62 -16.87 -3.40
C ASP A 120 27.60 -15.38 -3.04
N ILE A 121 26.57 -14.99 -2.30
CA ILE A 121 26.44 -13.64 -1.75
C ILE A 121 26.60 -13.78 -0.24
N ASP A 122 27.46 -12.96 0.36
CA ASP A 122 27.66 -12.93 1.79
C ASP A 122 26.33 -12.59 2.50
N ALA A 123 25.92 -13.46 3.42
CA ALA A 123 24.67 -13.35 4.14
C ALA A 123 24.85 -12.45 5.37
N ASP A 124 24.87 -11.13 5.15
CA ASP A 124 24.83 -10.15 6.22
C ASP A 124 23.38 -9.98 6.70
N THR A 125 22.97 -10.85 7.63
CA THR A 125 21.66 -10.74 8.28
C THR A 125 21.64 -9.55 9.23
N LEU A 126 20.93 -8.50 8.84
CA LEU A 126 20.71 -7.34 9.69
C LEU A 126 19.62 -7.67 10.70
N GLN A 127 19.93 -7.53 11.98
CA GLN A 127 18.92 -7.62 13.03
C GLN A 127 18.12 -6.32 13.02
N ILE A 128 16.87 -6.41 12.56
CA ILE A 128 15.91 -5.32 12.67
C ILE A 128 15.37 -5.37 14.11
N PRO A 129 15.66 -4.37 14.96
CA PRO A 129 15.09 -4.32 16.30
C PRO A 129 13.58 -4.11 16.22
N ASP A 130 12.85 -4.68 17.18
CA ASP A 130 11.43 -4.36 17.38
C ASP A 130 11.35 -2.95 17.96
N THR A 131 11.08 -1.98 17.08
CA THR A 131 10.98 -0.58 17.45
C THR A 131 9.53 -0.15 17.60
N ASP A 132 9.22 0.57 18.68
CA ASP A 132 7.93 1.20 18.86
C ASP A 132 7.81 2.43 17.95
N TYR A 133 6.68 2.56 17.27
CA TYR A 133 6.41 3.68 16.37
C TYR A 133 5.42 4.66 17.00
N ASP A 134 5.72 5.95 16.86
CA ASP A 134 4.90 7.03 17.41
C ASP A 134 3.66 7.33 16.56
N ALA A 135 3.74 7.05 15.27
CA ALA A 135 2.66 7.26 14.32
C ALA A 135 2.50 6.05 13.40
N ARG A 136 1.27 5.57 13.26
CA ARG A 136 0.89 4.51 12.33
C ARG A 136 -0.24 4.99 11.44
N VAL A 137 0.04 5.08 10.14
CA VAL A 137 -0.88 5.57 9.13
C VAL A 137 -1.18 4.43 8.18
N THR A 138 -2.44 4.07 8.05
CA THR A 138 -2.92 3.07 7.09
C THR A 138 -3.75 3.77 6.04
N MET A 139 -3.42 3.60 4.77
CA MET A 139 -4.11 4.26 3.65
C MET A 139 -4.13 3.36 2.40
N PRO A 140 -4.92 3.71 1.38
CA PRO A 140 -4.91 2.99 0.10
C PRO A 140 -3.54 3.12 -0.58
N SER A 141 -2.99 2.00 -1.06
CA SER A 141 -1.69 1.97 -1.73
C SER A 141 -1.69 2.71 -3.07
N SER A 142 -2.85 2.76 -3.74
CA SER A 142 -3.08 3.53 -4.97
C SER A 142 -2.94 5.04 -4.73
N GLU A 143 -3.53 5.54 -3.66
CA GLU A 143 -3.47 6.95 -3.29
C GLU A 143 -2.04 7.34 -2.88
N PHE A 144 -1.39 6.52 -2.04
CA PHE A 144 0.01 6.72 -1.71
C PHE A 144 0.91 6.74 -2.96
N SER A 145 0.72 5.79 -3.88
CA SER A 145 1.49 5.74 -5.13
C SER A 145 1.27 6.96 -6.01
N ARG A 146 0.08 7.55 -6.00
CA ARG A 146 -0.22 8.78 -6.74
C ARG A 146 0.48 9.97 -6.11
N ILE A 147 0.33 10.14 -4.80
CA ILE A 147 0.94 11.22 -4.03
C ILE A 147 2.46 11.28 -4.24
N VAL A 148 3.16 10.15 -4.09
CA VAL A 148 4.63 10.15 -4.22
C VAL A 148 5.09 10.42 -5.66
N ARG A 149 4.30 10.04 -6.67
CA ARG A 149 4.61 10.33 -8.09
C ARG A 149 4.38 11.79 -8.41
N ASP A 150 3.27 12.37 -7.95
CA ASP A 150 2.94 13.77 -8.17
C ASP A 150 3.97 14.68 -7.47
N LEU A 151 4.33 14.36 -6.21
CA LEU A 151 5.35 15.10 -5.47
C LEU A 151 6.75 14.94 -6.07
N SER A 152 7.08 13.77 -6.63
CA SER A 152 8.37 13.53 -7.29
C SER A 152 8.58 14.36 -8.57
N GLN A 153 7.52 14.91 -9.16
CA GLN A 153 7.64 15.87 -10.27
C GLN A 153 7.93 17.29 -9.78
N LEU A 154 7.56 17.60 -8.54
CA LEU A 154 7.70 18.93 -7.94
C LEU A 154 9.07 19.09 -7.27
N GLY A 155 9.53 18.08 -6.53
CA GLY A 155 10.80 18.12 -5.81
C GLY A 155 11.41 16.75 -5.54
N GLU A 156 12.60 16.75 -4.93
CA GLU A 156 13.36 15.53 -4.63
C GLU A 156 13.09 14.98 -3.22
N SER A 157 12.54 15.80 -2.33
CA SER A 157 12.31 15.46 -0.92
C SER A 157 10.89 15.78 -0.52
N VAL A 158 10.32 14.93 0.35
CA VAL A 158 8.99 15.14 0.94
C VAL A 158 9.10 15.18 2.45
N ARG A 159 8.54 16.21 3.07
CA ARG A 159 8.30 16.31 4.49
C ARG A 159 6.94 15.69 4.80
N ILE A 160 6.93 14.67 5.65
CA ILE A 160 5.74 13.96 6.08
C ILE A 160 5.46 14.35 7.54
N GLU A 161 4.34 15.01 7.76
CA GLU A 161 3.89 15.46 9.08
C GLU A 161 2.64 14.68 9.48
N VAL A 162 2.68 14.04 10.65
CA VAL A 162 1.52 13.32 11.20
C VAL A 162 1.01 14.07 12.42
N SER A 163 -0.23 14.56 12.32
CA SER A 163 -0.89 15.33 13.37
C SER A 163 -2.32 14.81 13.62
N LYS A 164 -3.00 15.37 14.62
CA LYS A 164 -4.41 15.04 14.91
C LYS A 164 -5.36 15.44 13.76
N GLU A 165 -4.96 16.39 12.91
CA GLU A 165 -5.76 16.84 11.77
C GLU A 165 -5.67 15.87 10.58
N GLY A 166 -4.61 15.05 10.52
CA GLY A 166 -4.33 14.19 9.39
C GLY A 166 -2.85 14.00 9.14
N VAL A 167 -2.55 13.34 8.01
CA VAL A 167 -1.20 13.19 7.46
C VAL A 167 -1.00 14.21 6.35
N ARG A 168 0.06 15.00 6.47
CA ARG A 168 0.41 16.02 5.49
C ARG A 168 1.71 15.64 4.78
N PHE A 169 1.69 15.70 3.45
CA PHE A 169 2.85 15.54 2.58
C PHE A 169 3.17 16.88 1.97
N ILE A 170 4.33 17.42 2.31
CA ILE A 170 4.82 18.72 1.83
C ILE A 170 6.07 18.47 0.99
N SER A 171 6.07 18.95 -0.24
CA SER A 171 7.26 18.95 -1.11
C SER A 171 7.54 20.38 -1.53
N GLU A 172 8.75 20.85 -1.27
CA GLU A 172 9.22 22.15 -1.76
C GLU A 172 10.05 21.91 -3.02
N GLY A 173 9.69 22.61 -4.09
CA GLY A 173 10.27 22.44 -5.42
C GLY A 173 10.69 23.77 -6.01
N GLU A 174 11.64 23.75 -6.97
CA GLU A 174 12.12 24.98 -7.62
C GLU A 174 11.00 25.66 -8.42
N ALA A 175 10.18 24.87 -9.11
CA ALA A 175 9.10 25.38 -9.96
C ALA A 175 7.75 25.52 -9.22
N ALA A 176 7.47 24.66 -8.23
CA ALA A 176 6.21 24.64 -7.51
C ALA A 176 6.32 23.89 -6.17
N ASN A 177 5.49 24.30 -5.21
CA ASN A 177 5.37 23.64 -3.91
C ASN A 177 4.10 22.78 -3.87
N GLY A 178 4.23 21.56 -3.38
CA GLY A 178 3.12 20.62 -3.17
C GLY A 178 2.76 20.50 -1.69
N ASN A 179 1.47 20.55 -1.36
CA ASN A 179 0.97 20.27 -0.02
C ASN A 179 -0.32 19.44 -0.13
N ILE A 180 -0.27 18.21 0.38
CA ILE A 180 -1.38 17.25 0.32
C ILE A 180 -1.73 16.84 1.75
N LEU A 181 -2.97 17.05 2.18
CA LEU A 181 -3.47 16.67 3.50
C LEU A 181 -4.50 15.54 3.37
N LEU A 182 -4.17 14.37 3.91
CA LEU A 182 -5.09 13.25 4.06
C LEU A 182 -5.69 13.27 5.48
N LYS A 183 -7.02 13.41 5.55
CA LYS A 183 -7.75 13.34 6.82
C LYS A 183 -8.16 11.90 7.12
N GLN A 184 -8.29 11.57 8.40
CA GLN A 184 -8.82 10.28 8.82
C GLN A 184 -10.28 10.14 8.34
N THR A 185 -10.60 8.99 7.75
CA THR A 185 -11.97 8.71 7.31
C THR A 185 -12.84 8.48 8.56
N GLU A 186 -13.84 9.34 8.78
CA GLU A 186 -14.82 9.22 9.88
C GLU A 186 -15.70 7.96 9.70
N GLY A 187 -15.18 6.82 10.13
CA GLY A 187 -15.82 5.51 10.02
C GLY A 187 -14.95 4.34 10.46
N ALA A 188 -13.63 4.48 10.41
CA ALA A 188 -12.68 3.42 10.80
C ALA A 188 -12.40 3.36 12.33
N GLY A 189 -12.70 4.42 13.09
CA GLY A 189 -12.33 4.57 14.50
C GLY A 189 -13.23 3.89 15.54
N LYS A 190 -14.09 2.92 15.18
CA LYS A 190 -15.04 2.31 16.13
C LYS A 190 -15.15 0.79 16.05
N ARG A 191 -14.04 0.05 15.93
CA ARG A 191 -14.01 -1.40 16.21
C ARG A 191 -12.66 -1.82 16.80
N GLY A 192 -12.42 -1.43 18.05
CA GLY A 192 -11.16 -1.74 18.73
C GLY A 192 -11.15 -1.51 20.23
N SER A 193 -12.25 -1.77 20.95
CA SER A 193 -12.22 -1.99 22.41
C SER A 193 -13.51 -2.65 22.91
N SER A 194 -13.62 -3.97 22.71
CA SER A 194 -14.53 -4.77 23.54
C SER A 194 -14.03 -6.21 23.62
N SER A 195 -12.87 -6.42 24.23
CA SER A 195 -12.57 -7.71 24.86
C SER A 195 -13.32 -7.73 26.20
N LYS A 196 -14.60 -8.09 26.12
CA LYS A 196 -15.38 -8.55 27.27
C LYS A 196 -14.80 -9.91 27.65
N ARG A 197 -14.06 -9.99 28.76
CA ARG A 197 -13.79 -11.24 29.47
C ARG A 197 -14.51 -11.13 30.80
N ASP A 198 -15.62 -11.86 30.82
CA ASP A 198 -16.26 -12.60 31.89
C ASP A 198 -16.01 -12.16 33.34
N GLU A 199 -17.15 -11.84 33.96
CA GLU A 199 -17.41 -11.74 35.39
C GLU A 199 -17.10 -13.09 36.07
N ASP A 200 -16.14 -13.09 37.00
CA ASP A 200 -16.18 -13.96 38.17
C ASP A 200 -16.35 -13.02 39.37
N GLU A 201 -17.58 -12.98 39.90
CA GLU A 201 -17.91 -12.41 41.21
C GLU A 201 -17.41 -13.37 42.29
N ASP A 202 -16.39 -12.96 43.04
CA ASP A 202 -16.16 -13.45 44.39
C ASP A 202 -16.34 -12.27 45.35
N ASP A 203 -17.44 -12.33 46.10
CA ASP A 203 -17.70 -11.61 47.33
C ASP A 203 -16.53 -11.80 48.30
N GLU A 204 -15.99 -10.72 48.86
CA GLU A 204 -15.64 -10.70 50.28
C GLU A 204 -15.67 -9.27 50.82
N ASP A 205 -16.56 -9.09 51.80
CA ASP A 205 -16.80 -7.93 52.63
C ASP A 205 -15.52 -7.43 53.33
N GLU A 206 -15.19 -6.14 53.21
CA GLU A 206 -14.70 -5.36 54.35
C GLU A 206 -15.26 -3.93 54.32
N ARG A 207 -16.14 -3.67 55.28
CA ARG A 207 -16.58 -2.33 55.66
C ARG A 207 -15.52 -1.74 56.58
N GLU A 208 -15.01 -0.55 56.29
CA GLU A 208 -14.82 0.48 57.33
C GLU A 208 -15.10 1.86 56.75
N SER A 209 -15.98 2.56 57.46
CA SER A 209 -16.33 3.96 57.34
C SER A 209 -15.21 4.84 57.89
N GLU A 210 -15.01 6.02 57.31
CA GLU A 210 -14.89 7.26 58.10
C GLU A 210 -15.10 8.49 57.20
N ASP A 211 -16.05 9.32 57.64
CA ASP A 211 -16.36 10.65 57.14
C ASP A 211 -15.20 11.63 57.41
N GLU A 212 -14.97 12.60 56.52
CA GLU A 212 -14.74 13.98 56.97
C GLU A 212 -15.02 15.01 55.86
N ASP A 213 -15.94 15.92 56.19
CA ASP A 213 -16.33 17.14 55.49
C ASP A 213 -15.16 18.06 55.10
N ARG A 214 -15.29 18.77 53.97
CA ARG A 214 -15.37 20.26 53.97
C ARG A 214 -15.58 20.88 52.58
N ASP A 215 -16.72 21.57 52.48
CA ASP A 215 -17.06 22.69 51.62
C ASP A 215 -15.96 23.75 51.43
N ARG A 216 -15.84 24.32 50.22
CA ARG A 216 -15.80 25.79 49.99
C ARG A 216 -15.98 26.21 48.51
N LYS A 217 -17.06 26.96 48.30
CA LYS A 217 -17.38 27.82 47.13
C LYS A 217 -16.48 29.07 47.02
N ALA A 218 -16.21 29.53 45.79
CA ALA A 218 -16.29 30.94 45.30
C ALA A 218 -15.91 30.97 43.79
N ARG A 219 -16.77 31.25 42.81
CA ARG A 219 -17.51 32.47 42.40
C ARG A 219 -16.66 33.56 41.66
N ALA A 220 -16.89 33.61 40.34
CA ALA A 220 -17.04 34.76 39.42
C ALA A 220 -15.85 35.68 39.05
N LYS A 221 -15.70 35.92 37.72
CA LYS A 221 -16.07 37.21 37.09
C LYS A 221 -16.18 37.11 35.56
N LYS A 222 -17.20 37.81 35.03
CA LYS A 222 -17.42 38.20 33.64
C LYS A 222 -16.55 39.41 33.30
N GLU A 223 -16.16 39.54 32.03
CA GLU A 223 -16.16 40.85 31.37
C GLU A 223 -16.59 40.74 29.89
N LYS A 224 -17.44 41.69 29.51
CA LYS A 224 -18.01 41.98 28.18
C LYS A 224 -17.40 43.32 27.72
N VAL A 225 -17.60 43.67 26.44
CA VAL A 225 -17.55 45.02 25.78
C VAL A 225 -16.52 44.98 24.63
N LYS A 226 -16.73 45.45 23.38
CA LYS A 226 -17.83 46.12 22.63
C LYS A 226 -17.57 45.96 21.11
N LYS A 227 -18.62 46.13 20.31
CA LYS A 227 -18.64 46.47 18.86
C LYS A 227 -18.20 47.91 18.59
N GLU A 228 -17.62 48.17 17.41
CA GLU A 228 -17.89 49.25 16.41
C GLU A 228 -17.44 48.64 15.05
N ASP A 229 -18.21 48.50 13.95
CA ASP A 229 -18.97 49.40 13.04
C ASP A 229 -18.09 50.33 12.16
N GLY A 230 -18.29 50.24 10.82
CA GLY A 230 -17.84 51.17 9.75
C GLY A 230 -16.53 50.74 9.04
N GLU A 231 -16.35 50.77 7.72
CA GLU A 231 -17.00 51.52 6.64
C GLU A 231 -16.91 50.78 5.29
N ASP A 232 -17.92 51.01 4.45
CA ASP A 232 -17.96 50.75 3.01
C ASP A 232 -16.91 51.59 2.26
N VAL A 233 -16.30 51.01 1.20
CA VAL A 233 -15.78 51.79 0.07
C VAL A 233 -16.09 51.04 -1.23
N ASP A 234 -17.15 51.47 -1.89
CA ASP A 234 -17.33 51.32 -3.34
C ASP A 234 -16.34 52.23 -4.07
N MET A 235 -15.67 51.71 -5.10
CA MET A 235 -15.38 52.52 -6.29
C MET A 235 -15.19 51.65 -7.54
N ASN A 236 -16.04 51.93 -8.53
CA ASN A 236 -15.90 51.83 -9.99
C ASN A 236 -14.44 51.71 -10.48
N GLY A 237 -14.09 50.99 -11.53
CA GLY A 237 -14.77 50.83 -12.82
C GLY A 237 -13.86 51.40 -13.92
N ASP A 238 -13.57 50.60 -14.95
CA ASP A 238 -13.12 50.92 -16.33
C ASP A 238 -12.54 49.61 -16.89
N ALA A 239 -13.08 48.97 -17.93
CA ALA A 239 -13.26 49.39 -19.34
C ALA A 239 -11.93 49.44 -20.13
N GLU A 240 -12.05 49.00 -21.39
CA GLU A 240 -11.06 48.94 -22.49
C GLU A 240 -10.27 47.63 -22.58
N ASP A 241 -10.62 46.73 -23.49
CA ASP A 241 -10.42 46.70 -24.96
C ASP A 241 -9.05 46.14 -25.36
N GLY A 242 -9.06 45.25 -26.35
CA GLY A 242 -7.85 44.70 -26.95
C GLY A 242 -8.08 43.38 -27.68
N ASP A 243 -8.71 43.47 -28.86
CA ASP A 243 -8.58 42.49 -29.95
C ASP A 243 -7.10 42.17 -30.24
N GLU A 244 -6.78 40.92 -30.60
CA GLU A 244 -6.04 40.64 -31.84
C GLU A 244 -6.07 39.16 -32.23
N GLU A 245 -6.11 38.97 -33.55
CA GLU A 245 -6.35 37.76 -34.32
C GLU A 245 -5.12 36.86 -34.55
N GLY A 246 -5.38 35.66 -35.09
CA GLY A 246 -4.48 34.89 -35.96
C GLY A 246 -3.66 33.83 -35.23
N ASP A 247 -3.42 32.62 -35.71
CA ASP A 247 -3.56 31.93 -37.01
C ASP A 247 -3.33 30.43 -36.69
N GLY A 248 -3.82 29.49 -37.50
CA GLY A 248 -3.35 28.11 -37.43
C GLY A 248 -4.25 27.03 -38.00
N GLU A 249 -4.48 27.05 -39.32
CA GLU A 249 -4.95 25.93 -40.14
C GLU A 249 -4.19 24.60 -39.87
N PHE A 250 -4.89 23.45 -39.73
CA PHE A 250 -4.53 22.21 -40.42
C PHE A 250 -5.66 21.16 -40.46
N LYS A 251 -5.82 20.52 -41.64
CA LYS A 251 -6.88 19.58 -42.07
C LYS A 251 -6.56 18.11 -41.74
N SER A 252 -7.59 17.28 -41.57
CA SER A 252 -7.76 15.97 -42.28
C SER A 252 -9.22 15.51 -42.11
N LYS A 253 -10.06 15.54 -43.16
CA LYS A 253 -10.34 14.53 -44.21
C LYS A 253 -11.07 13.28 -43.71
N GLY A 254 -12.29 13.11 -44.21
CA GLY A 254 -13.04 11.84 -44.23
C GLY A 254 -12.98 11.14 -45.59
N GLU A 255 -13.84 10.12 -45.70
CA GLU A 255 -14.17 9.25 -46.86
C GLU A 255 -13.08 8.19 -47.18
N ASP A 256 -13.36 6.93 -47.55
CA ASP A 256 -14.55 6.06 -47.66
C ASP A 256 -14.01 4.64 -48.00
N ASP A 257 -14.93 3.67 -48.06
CA ASP A 257 -14.92 2.42 -48.86
C ASP A 257 -14.42 1.06 -48.29
N ASP A 258 -15.44 0.19 -48.13
CA ASP A 258 -15.66 -1.12 -48.80
C ASP A 258 -15.57 -2.48 -48.05
N ASP A 259 -16.72 -3.18 -48.18
CA ASP A 259 -17.01 -4.63 -48.34
C ASP A 259 -16.80 -5.62 -47.17
N ASP A 260 -17.64 -6.62 -46.89
CA ASP A 260 -18.82 -7.19 -47.59
C ASP A 260 -19.65 -8.12 -46.66
N ASP A 261 -20.91 -8.34 -47.04
CA ASP A 261 -21.84 -9.49 -46.85
C ASP A 261 -22.16 -10.13 -45.47
N ASP A 262 -23.47 -10.21 -45.13
CA ASP A 262 -24.31 -11.41 -45.35
C ASP A 262 -25.78 -11.22 -44.85
N ASP A 263 -26.65 -12.10 -45.33
CA ASP A 263 -28.05 -11.97 -45.73
C ASP A 263 -29.21 -11.88 -44.71
N GLU A 264 -30.36 -11.55 -45.33
CA GLU A 264 -31.78 -11.39 -45.00
C GLU A 264 -32.51 -12.08 -43.79
N LYS A 265 -33.58 -11.37 -43.38
CA LYS A 265 -34.67 -11.64 -42.38
C LYS A 265 -35.75 -12.63 -42.92
N PRO A 266 -37.04 -12.75 -42.46
CA PRO A 266 -37.82 -12.10 -41.37
C PRO A 266 -38.90 -12.96 -40.62
N GLY A 267 -39.54 -12.40 -39.56
CA GLY A 267 -40.95 -12.77 -39.27
C GLY A 267 -41.61 -12.61 -37.87
N LYS A 268 -42.14 -11.40 -37.59
CA LYS A 268 -43.48 -11.05 -37.01
C LYS A 268 -43.98 -11.49 -35.59
N LYS A 269 -44.12 -10.46 -34.73
CA LYS A 269 -45.34 -9.93 -34.01
C LYS A 269 -46.21 -10.84 -33.08
N ARG A 270 -46.36 -10.45 -31.78
CA ARG A 270 -47.59 -9.83 -31.16
C ARG A 270 -47.56 -9.71 -29.61
N LYS A 271 -48.25 -8.67 -29.12
CA LYS A 271 -48.48 -8.20 -27.73
C LYS A 271 -49.39 -9.10 -26.86
N LYS A 272 -49.20 -9.12 -25.52
CA LYS A 272 -50.21 -8.83 -24.45
C LYS A 272 -49.66 -9.08 -23.03
N ALA A 273 -50.01 -8.21 -22.07
CA ALA A 273 -50.00 -8.43 -20.61
C ALA A 273 -51.47 -8.40 -20.10
N PRO A 274 -51.84 -8.56 -18.80
CA PRO A 274 -51.09 -8.99 -17.58
C PRO A 274 -51.85 -10.05 -16.70
N ALA A 275 -51.21 -10.64 -15.66
CA ALA A 275 -51.80 -10.90 -14.30
C ALA A 275 -50.97 -11.84 -13.37
N LYS A 276 -50.52 -11.27 -12.24
CA LYS A 276 -50.37 -11.72 -10.83
C LYS A 276 -49.95 -13.17 -10.40
N LYS A 277 -48.88 -13.14 -9.57
CA LYS A 277 -48.59 -13.83 -8.28
C LYS A 277 -48.12 -15.30 -8.25
N SER A 278 -46.83 -15.49 -7.91
CA SER A 278 -46.38 -16.24 -6.72
C SER A 278 -44.86 -16.07 -6.49
N LYS A 279 -44.47 -15.72 -5.25
CA LYS A 279 -43.07 -15.61 -4.75
C LYS A 279 -42.32 -16.96 -4.87
N PRO A 280 -40.97 -16.92 -4.87
CA PRO A 280 -40.29 -17.46 -3.70
C PRO A 280 -39.17 -16.58 -3.12
N ALA A 281 -39.00 -16.76 -1.81
CA ALA A 281 -37.97 -16.33 -0.85
C ALA A 281 -36.72 -15.57 -1.34
N LYS A 282 -36.47 -14.42 -0.68
CA LYS A 282 -35.17 -13.78 -0.53
C LYS A 282 -34.13 -14.80 -0.06
N LYS A 283 -33.21 -15.20 -0.93
CA LYS A 283 -31.89 -15.67 -0.52
C LYS A 283 -31.07 -14.44 -0.15
N ALA A 284 -30.58 -14.42 1.08
CA ALA A 284 -29.77 -13.36 1.64
C ALA A 284 -28.55 -13.09 0.74
N LYS A 285 -28.42 -11.83 0.31
CA LYS A 285 -27.22 -11.28 -0.29
C LYS A 285 -26.17 -11.22 0.83
N LYS A 286 -25.22 -12.16 0.81
CA LYS A 286 -24.03 -12.17 1.65
C LYS A 286 -22.84 -12.13 0.68
N ALA A 287 -22.56 -10.94 0.20
CA ALA A 287 -21.41 -10.58 -0.61
C ALA A 287 -21.29 -9.05 -0.50
N ASP A 288 -20.06 -8.58 -0.33
CA ASP A 288 -19.61 -7.18 -0.19
C ASP A 288 -19.60 -6.63 1.25
N ASP A 289 -18.74 -7.20 2.09
CA ASP A 289 -18.24 -6.55 3.33
C ASP A 289 -16.70 -6.66 3.44
N GLU A 290 -16.00 -6.93 2.32
CA GLU A 290 -14.52 -6.96 2.24
C GLU A 290 -13.94 -5.75 1.47
N ASP A 291 -14.74 -4.99 0.71
CA ASP A 291 -14.26 -3.83 -0.06
C ASP A 291 -14.39 -2.49 0.69
N ALA A 292 -15.16 -2.42 1.78
CA ALA A 292 -15.45 -1.15 2.46
C ALA A 292 -14.31 -0.63 3.35
N SER A 293 -13.26 -1.42 3.58
CA SER A 293 -12.10 -1.03 4.40
C SER A 293 -10.84 -0.70 3.57
N ALA A 294 -10.87 -0.91 2.25
CA ALA A 294 -9.71 -0.68 1.39
C ALA A 294 -9.44 0.82 1.12
N ASP A 295 -10.49 1.65 1.14
CA ASP A 295 -10.42 3.08 0.85
C ASP A 295 -10.30 3.98 2.10
N ALA A 296 -10.29 3.38 3.30
CA ALA A 296 -10.29 4.13 4.54
C ALA A 296 -8.88 4.52 5.00
N VAL A 297 -8.67 5.80 5.31
CA VAL A 297 -7.43 6.28 5.95
C VAL A 297 -7.59 6.20 7.46
N THR A 298 -6.74 5.41 8.12
CA THR A 298 -6.70 5.27 9.58
C THR A 298 -5.38 5.80 10.11
N ILE A 299 -5.45 6.66 11.12
CA ILE A 299 -4.28 7.30 11.73
C ILE A 299 -4.31 6.97 13.22
N GLU A 300 -3.27 6.31 13.70
CA GLU A 300 -2.99 6.11 15.12
C GLU A 300 -1.78 6.98 15.46
N LEU A 301 -1.99 7.96 16.34
CA LEU A 301 -0.98 8.97 16.69
C LEU A 301 -0.75 8.97 18.20
N ASN A 302 0.46 8.60 18.61
CA ASN A 302 0.94 8.75 19.97
C ASN A 302 1.63 10.11 20.14
N GLN A 303 2.58 10.43 19.26
CA GLN A 303 3.34 11.69 19.28
C GLN A 303 3.39 12.31 17.88
N HIS A 304 3.45 13.64 17.81
CA HIS A 304 3.64 14.36 16.55
C HIS A 304 4.98 13.99 15.92
N VAL A 305 4.95 13.56 14.66
CA VAL A 305 6.14 13.19 13.88
C VAL A 305 6.26 14.13 12.69
N ASN A 306 7.46 14.66 12.47
CA ASN A 306 7.79 15.49 11.32
C ASN A 306 9.15 15.07 10.78
N LEU A 307 9.17 14.37 9.65
CA LEU A 307 10.38 13.82 9.06
C LEU A 307 10.42 14.07 7.56
N THR A 308 11.62 14.29 7.04
CA THR A 308 11.85 14.50 5.62
C THR A 308 12.47 13.25 4.99
N PHE A 309 11.96 12.82 3.84
CA PHE A 309 12.43 11.63 3.11
C PHE A 309 12.72 11.94 1.65
N SER A 310 13.53 11.12 1.02
CA SER A 310 13.79 11.18 -0.41
C SER A 310 12.64 10.58 -1.21
N LEU A 311 12.05 11.36 -2.13
CA LEU A 311 10.93 10.92 -2.97
C LEU A 311 11.35 9.79 -3.94
N LYS A 312 12.62 9.76 -4.35
CA LYS A 312 13.16 8.71 -5.23
C LYS A 312 12.94 7.30 -4.66
N TYR A 313 13.18 7.11 -3.36
CA TYR A 313 12.97 5.81 -2.71
C TYR A 313 11.49 5.51 -2.51
N LEU A 314 10.69 6.51 -2.12
CA LEU A 314 9.25 6.34 -1.94
C LEU A 314 8.52 5.97 -3.24
N VAL A 315 8.94 6.52 -4.38
CA VAL A 315 8.43 6.13 -5.70
C VAL A 315 8.74 4.67 -6.02
N ASN A 316 9.92 4.18 -5.63
CA ASN A 316 10.28 2.77 -5.79
C ASN A 316 9.42 1.88 -4.88
N PHE A 317 9.23 2.25 -3.62
CA PHE A 317 8.39 1.48 -2.68
C PHE A 317 6.93 1.42 -3.14
N ALA A 318 6.42 2.50 -3.73
CA ALA A 318 5.06 2.56 -4.27
C ALA A 318 4.78 1.55 -5.40
N LYS A 319 5.79 0.95 -6.03
CA LYS A 319 5.60 -0.14 -7.01
C LYS A 319 5.01 -1.40 -6.37
N SER A 320 5.17 -1.56 -5.06
CA SER A 320 4.52 -2.62 -4.28
C SER A 320 3.02 -2.44 -4.09
N SER A 321 2.42 -1.33 -4.56
CA SER A 321 0.96 -1.18 -4.66
C SER A 321 0.29 -2.28 -5.48
N SER A 322 1.02 -2.94 -6.38
CA SER A 322 0.51 -4.10 -7.14
C SER A 322 0.35 -5.37 -6.29
N LEU A 323 0.98 -5.45 -5.11
CA LEU A 323 0.89 -6.58 -4.20
C LEU A 323 -0.26 -6.43 -3.20
N SER A 324 -0.48 -5.21 -2.70
CA SER A 324 -1.51 -4.93 -1.70
C SER A 324 -2.21 -3.61 -1.99
N ASN A 325 -3.53 -3.59 -1.80
CA ASN A 325 -4.37 -2.40 -1.94
C ASN A 325 -4.21 -1.43 -0.77
N VAL A 326 -3.58 -1.86 0.32
CA VAL A 326 -3.39 -1.08 1.54
C VAL A 326 -1.89 -0.95 1.82
N VAL A 327 -1.46 0.26 2.17
CA VAL A 327 -0.11 0.55 2.64
C VAL A 327 -0.16 1.07 4.06
N GLN A 328 0.84 0.70 4.84
CA GLN A 328 1.01 1.17 6.20
C GLN A 328 2.35 1.87 6.37
N LEU A 329 2.30 3.12 6.81
CA LEU A 329 3.46 3.94 7.15
C LEU A 329 3.59 3.96 8.66
N MET A 330 4.74 3.55 9.16
CA MET A 330 5.09 3.56 10.58
C MET A 330 6.29 4.48 10.78
N MET A 331 6.14 5.48 11.63
CA MET A 331 7.09 6.57 11.78
C MET A 331 7.35 6.90 13.26
N SER A 332 8.58 7.27 13.56
CA SER A 332 9.02 7.84 14.83
C SER A 332 10.22 8.75 14.57
N ASN A 333 10.39 9.81 15.36
CA ASN A 333 11.42 10.84 15.08
C ASN A 333 12.86 10.29 15.10
N ASP A 334 13.11 9.21 15.84
CA ASP A 334 14.44 8.63 16.04
C ASP A 334 14.69 7.36 15.20
N VAL A 335 13.74 6.97 14.35
CA VAL A 335 13.69 5.65 13.71
C VAL A 335 13.45 5.81 12.21
N PRO A 336 14.04 4.97 11.35
CA PRO A 336 13.70 4.92 9.93
C PRO A 336 12.19 4.74 9.69
N LEU A 337 11.67 5.39 8.65
CA LEU A 337 10.31 5.18 8.17
C LEU A 337 10.18 3.72 7.74
N LEU A 338 9.15 3.05 8.26
CA LEU A 338 8.76 1.71 7.82
C LEU A 338 7.52 1.80 6.93
N VAL A 339 7.65 1.38 5.68
CA VAL A 339 6.55 1.23 4.72
C VAL A 339 6.25 -0.26 4.57
N SER A 340 5.09 -0.71 5.03
CA SER A 340 4.68 -2.11 5.00
C SER A 340 3.51 -2.32 4.04
N TYR A 341 3.65 -3.33 3.17
CA TYR A 341 2.58 -3.87 2.33
C TYR A 341 2.37 -5.34 2.70
N ASP A 342 1.17 -5.66 3.16
CA ASP A 342 0.76 -7.04 3.49
C ASP A 342 -0.11 -7.60 2.37
N PHE A 343 0.25 -8.75 1.83
CA PHE A 343 -0.47 -9.43 0.75
C PHE A 343 -0.97 -10.82 1.17
N GLY A 344 -1.13 -11.05 2.47
CA GLY A 344 -1.74 -12.24 3.10
C GLY A 344 -0.83 -13.46 3.15
N GLN A 345 -0.12 -13.77 2.07
CA GLN A 345 0.87 -14.86 2.01
C GLN A 345 2.24 -14.45 2.58
N GLY A 346 2.35 -13.20 3.01
CA GLY A 346 3.61 -12.58 3.39
C GLY A 346 3.50 -11.06 3.43
N TYR A 347 4.64 -10.42 3.68
CA TYR A 347 4.75 -8.97 3.66
C TYR A 347 6.02 -8.53 2.93
N ILE A 348 5.96 -7.30 2.42
CA ILE A 348 7.14 -6.54 2.00
C ILE A 348 7.21 -5.27 2.84
N ARG A 349 8.36 -5.08 3.49
CA ARG A 349 8.66 -3.97 4.36
C ARG A 349 9.87 -3.22 3.83
N TYR A 350 9.74 -1.91 3.72
CA TYR A 350 10.83 -1.02 3.36
C TYR A 350 11.16 -0.13 4.53
N TYR A 351 12.45 -0.03 4.86
CA TYR A 351 12.95 0.90 5.86
C TYR A 351 13.73 1.99 5.13
N LEU A 352 13.46 3.24 5.47
CA LEU A 352 14.13 4.39 4.86
C LEU A 352 14.57 5.36 5.94
N ALA A 353 15.87 5.64 5.99
CA ALA A 353 16.40 6.64 6.91
C ALA A 353 15.86 8.03 6.54
N PRO A 354 15.47 8.85 7.54
CA PRO A 354 15.11 10.23 7.29
C PRO A 354 16.32 11.03 6.79
N LYS A 355 16.07 12.03 5.95
CA LYS A 355 17.05 13.07 5.68
C LYS A 355 17.12 13.95 6.93
N ILE A 356 18.25 13.90 7.62
CA ILE A 356 18.57 14.87 8.67
C ILE A 356 18.79 16.20 7.94
N GLY A 357 17.98 17.22 8.25
CA GLY A 357 18.29 18.57 7.83
C GLY A 357 19.51 19.04 8.61
N ASP A 358 20.46 19.70 7.94
CA ASP A 358 21.48 20.49 8.62
C ASP A 358 20.74 21.61 9.38
N ASP A 359 20.42 21.39 10.66
CA ASP A 359 19.96 22.45 11.57
C ASP A 359 21.07 23.49 11.81
#